data_AF-A0A075H1K1-F1
#
_entry.id   AF-A0A075H1K1-F1
#
_cell.length_a   1.000
_cell.length_b   1.000
_cell.length_c   1.000
_cell.angle_alpha   90.00
_cell.angle_beta   90.00
_cell.angle_gamma   90.00
#
_symmetry.space_group_name_H-M   'P 1'
#
loop_
_entity.id
_entity.type
_entity.pdbx_description
1 polymer ?
#
loop_
_entity_poly.entity_id
_entity_poly.type
_entity_poly.pdbx_seq_one_letter_code
_entity_poly.pdbx_strand_id
1 'polypeptide(L)'
;MGKLFGTNGVRGIFGKDFNLEFINDLVISIANHFGSGKILVGFDGRHSSCTIEKIVSSALNYSGLDCHLAGLVPTPCLEFATKNFGYDGGIMITASHNPPEYNGIKIVSCDGVEISRDDEKKLRIFILIKIGRNHQDLVLQKMRIEQLNHILMQ
;
A
#
# COMPACT_ATOMS: atom_id res chain seq x y z
N MET A 1 -6.18 -12.69 -7.59
CA MET A 1 -5.02 -12.02 -6.93
C MET A 1 -3.68 -12.11 -7.65
N GLY A 2 -3.39 -13.09 -8.52
CA GLY A 2 -2.06 -13.19 -9.18
C GLY A 2 -1.65 -12.01 -10.07
N LYS A 3 -2.58 -11.11 -10.44
CA LYS A 3 -2.36 -9.93 -11.28
C LYS A 3 -1.99 -8.63 -10.55
N LEU A 4 -2.10 -8.59 -9.21
CA LEU A 4 -1.89 -7.36 -8.42
C LEU A 4 -0.42 -7.08 -8.12
N PHE A 5 0.38 -8.14 -7.93
CA PHE A 5 1.82 -8.03 -7.71
C PHE A 5 2.51 -8.20 -9.06
N GLY A 6 3.08 -7.12 -9.57
CA GLY A 6 3.73 -7.08 -10.88
C GLY A 6 5.25 -7.19 -10.79
N THR A 7 5.94 -6.85 -11.87
CA THR A 7 7.40 -6.82 -11.90
C THR A 7 7.94 -5.70 -11.00
N ASN A 8 7.25 -4.58 -10.83
CA ASN A 8 7.73 -3.49 -9.98
C ASN A 8 6.55 -2.91 -9.19
N GLY A 9 6.38 -3.38 -7.96
CA GLY A 9 5.35 -2.93 -7.03
C GLY A 9 3.98 -3.57 -7.24
N VAL A 10 3.00 -3.03 -6.53
CA VAL A 10 1.62 -3.50 -6.53
C VAL A 10 0.76 -2.58 -7.38
N ARG A 11 -0.01 -3.10 -8.33
CA ARG A 11 -0.83 -2.33 -9.27
C ARG A 11 -2.21 -2.94 -9.45
N GLY A 12 -3.19 -2.10 -9.76
CA GLY A 12 -4.53 -2.53 -10.13
C GLY A 12 -5.39 -1.35 -10.58
N ILE A 13 -6.61 -1.66 -11.03
CA ILE A 13 -7.57 -0.61 -11.40
C ILE A 13 -8.07 0.05 -10.12
N PHE A 14 -7.94 1.38 -10.03
CA PHE A 14 -8.35 2.13 -8.85
C PHE A 14 -9.86 2.00 -8.64
N GLY A 15 -10.28 1.80 -7.38
CA GLY A 15 -11.68 1.57 -7.02
C GLY A 15 -12.23 0.18 -7.37
N LYS A 16 -11.43 -0.68 -8.01
CA LYS A 16 -11.73 -2.10 -8.22
C LYS A 16 -10.72 -2.96 -7.47
N ASP A 17 -9.69 -3.41 -8.16
CA ASP A 17 -8.63 -4.26 -7.61
C ASP A 17 -7.73 -3.50 -6.64
N PHE A 18 -7.56 -2.19 -6.86
CA PHE A 18 -6.74 -1.29 -6.05
C PHE A 18 -7.63 -0.27 -5.34
N ASN A 19 -8.43 -0.75 -4.39
CA ASN A 19 -9.37 0.04 -3.60
C ASN A 19 -8.76 0.54 -2.27
N LEU A 20 -9.48 1.42 -1.57
CA LEU A 20 -8.95 2.12 -0.39
C LEU A 20 -8.59 1.18 0.77
N GLU A 21 -9.40 0.15 1.02
CA GLU A 21 -9.14 -0.85 2.06
C GLU A 21 -7.85 -1.62 1.76
N PHE A 22 -7.71 -2.09 0.52
CA PHE A 22 -6.50 -2.78 0.07
C PHE A 22 -5.25 -1.88 0.16
N ILE A 23 -5.36 -0.61 -0.24
CA ILE A 23 -4.26 0.35 -0.14
C ILE A 23 -3.85 0.54 1.31
N ASN A 24 -4.81 0.72 2.22
CA ASN A 24 -4.53 0.86 3.65
C ASN A 24 -3.78 -0.36 4.19
N ASP A 25 -4.26 -1.57 3.91
CA ASP A 25 -3.64 -2.81 4.36
C ASP A 25 -2.24 -3.02 3.77
N LEU A 26 -2.05 -2.63 2.50
CA LEU A 26 -0.75 -2.62 1.86
C LEU A 26 0.20 -1.65 2.57
N VAL A 27 -0.23 -0.43 2.86
CA VAL A 27 0.61 0.57 3.52
C VAL A 27 0.95 0.18 4.96
N ILE A 28 0.03 -0.44 5.70
CA ILE A 28 0.33 -1.02 7.02
C ILE A 28 1.40 -2.12 6.89
N SER A 29 1.32 -2.94 5.85
CA SER A 29 2.33 -3.98 5.61
C SER A 29 3.71 -3.37 5.29
N ILE A 30 3.73 -2.31 4.47
CA ILE A 30 4.93 -1.53 4.16
C ILE A 30 5.50 -0.89 5.44
N ALA A 31 4.63 -0.35 6.28
CA ALA A 31 5.03 0.25 7.54
C ALA A 31 5.71 -0.75 8.48
N ASN A 32 5.16 -1.96 8.60
CA ASN A 32 5.78 -3.04 9.37
C ASN A 32 7.14 -3.46 8.81
N HIS A 33 7.34 -3.38 7.50
CA HIS A 33 8.63 -3.68 6.88
C HIS A 33 9.71 -2.67 7.26
N PHE A 34 9.38 -1.37 7.25
CA PHE A 34 10.32 -0.33 7.68
C PHE A 34 10.48 -0.27 9.20
N GLY A 35 9.42 -0.58 9.96
CA GLY A 35 9.39 -0.57 11.43
C GLY A 35 9.32 0.85 12.03
N SER A 36 10.24 1.73 11.63
CA SER A 36 10.29 3.16 12.02
C SER A 36 11.16 3.93 11.03
N GLY A 37 11.03 5.26 10.98
CA GLY A 37 11.89 6.11 10.15
C GLY A 37 11.11 7.09 9.27
N LYS A 38 11.85 7.80 8.42
CA LYS A 38 11.34 8.83 7.51
C LYS A 38 11.04 8.24 6.15
N ILE A 39 9.79 8.30 5.72
CA ILE A 39 9.34 7.79 4.43
C ILE A 39 8.92 8.94 3.53
N LEU A 40 9.55 9.05 2.36
CA LEU A 40 9.18 10.03 1.35
C LEU A 40 8.12 9.48 0.41
N VAL A 41 6.97 10.16 0.32
CA VAL A 41 5.85 9.77 -0.54
C VAL A 41 5.73 10.76 -1.70
N GLY A 42 5.73 10.25 -2.93
CA GLY A 42 5.47 11.02 -4.14
C GLY A 42 4.54 10.30 -5.08
N PHE A 43 4.07 11.01 -6.10
CA PHE A 43 3.10 10.47 -7.05
C PHE A 43 3.23 11.04 -8.45
N ASP A 44 2.69 10.31 -9.44
CA ASP A 44 2.59 10.76 -10.84
C ASP A 44 1.24 11.46 -11.15
N GLY A 45 1.09 11.96 -12.38
CA GLY A 45 -0.08 12.75 -12.81
C GLY A 45 -1.42 11.99 -12.92
N ARG A 46 -1.57 10.78 -12.38
CA ARG A 46 -2.84 10.04 -12.41
C ARG A 46 -3.89 10.70 -11.51
N HIS A 47 -5.13 10.75 -11.97
CA HIS A 47 -6.22 11.40 -11.23
C HIS A 47 -6.44 10.81 -9.82
N SER A 48 -6.27 9.49 -9.67
CA SER A 48 -6.42 8.80 -8.38
C SER A 48 -5.25 9.03 -7.42
N SER A 49 -4.11 9.54 -7.88
CA SER A 49 -2.88 9.63 -7.08
C SER A 49 -3.04 10.51 -5.84
N CYS A 50 -3.69 11.67 -5.93
CA CYS A 50 -3.90 12.56 -4.78
C CYS A 50 -4.76 11.92 -3.69
N THR A 51 -5.73 11.07 -4.07
CA THR A 51 -6.56 10.34 -3.10
C THR A 51 -5.75 9.23 -2.44
N ILE A 52 -4.94 8.51 -3.21
CA ILE A 52 -4.08 7.43 -2.70
C ILE A 52 -3.02 8.01 -1.75
N GLU A 53 -2.41 9.15 -2.09
CA GLU A 53 -1.40 9.82 -1.27
C GLU A 53 -1.92 10.17 0.13
N LYS A 54 -3.15 10.66 0.24
CA LYS A 54 -3.80 10.92 1.54
C LYS A 54 -3.97 9.68 2.41
N ILE A 55 -4.31 8.54 1.80
CA ILE A 55 -4.48 7.27 2.52
C ILE A 55 -3.11 6.72 2.93
N VAL A 56 -2.13 6.78 2.02
CA VAL A 56 -0.75 6.37 2.28
C VAL A 56 -0.17 7.18 3.42
N SER A 57 -0.25 8.50 3.38
CA SER A 57 0.30 9.37 4.42
C SER A 57 -0.39 9.16 5.77
N SER A 58 -1.72 9.04 5.79
CA SER A 58 -2.47 8.74 7.01
C SER A 58 -2.08 7.38 7.62
N ALA A 59 -1.95 6.33 6.80
CA ALA A 59 -1.64 4.98 7.28
C ALA A 59 -0.19 4.86 7.75
N LEU A 60 0.77 5.52 7.08
CA LEU A 60 2.16 5.59 7.54
C LEU A 60 2.28 6.26 8.91
N ASN A 61 1.67 7.44 9.05
CA ASN A 61 1.69 8.20 10.30
C ASN A 61 1.00 7.43 11.44
N TYR A 62 -0.15 6.80 11.15
CA TYR A 62 -0.84 5.93 12.12
C TYR A 62 0.05 4.76 12.57
N SER A 63 0.88 4.22 11.67
CA SER A 63 1.79 3.11 11.97
C SER A 63 3.09 3.53 12.64
N GLY A 64 3.27 4.83 12.96
CA GLY A 64 4.45 5.34 13.67
C GLY A 64 5.64 5.70 12.79
N LEU A 65 5.47 5.81 11.47
CA LEU A 65 6.49 6.34 10.56
C LEU A 65 6.33 7.85 10.38
N ASP A 66 7.44 8.53 10.12
CA ASP A 66 7.47 9.95 9.82
C ASP A 66 7.27 10.13 8.30
N CYS A 67 6.04 10.44 7.88
CA CYS A 67 5.70 10.59 6.46
C CYS A 67 6.01 12.01 5.96
N HIS A 68 6.82 12.09 4.90
CA HIS A 68 7.14 13.34 4.20
C HIS A 68 6.58 13.29 2.78
N LEU A 69 6.10 14.42 2.28
CA LEU A 69 5.45 14.50 0.97
C LEU A 69 6.34 15.22 -0.04
N ALA A 70 6.72 14.52 -1.11
CA ALA A 70 7.34 15.10 -2.31
C ALA A 70 6.30 15.71 -3.26
N GLY A 71 5.04 15.24 -3.20
CA GLY A 71 3.97 15.66 -4.11
C GLY A 71 4.12 15.05 -5.51
N LEU A 72 3.79 15.85 -6.53
CA LEU A 72 3.85 15.45 -7.94
C LEU A 72 5.31 15.47 -8.42
N VAL A 73 5.90 14.29 -8.61
CA VAL A 73 7.30 14.15 -9.04
C VAL A 73 7.48 12.95 -9.99
N PRO A 74 8.47 12.96 -10.89
CA PRO A 74 8.90 11.74 -11.57
C PRO A 74 9.47 10.72 -10.60
N THR A 75 9.27 9.42 -10.87
CA THR A 75 9.89 8.31 -10.11
C THR A 75 11.39 8.50 -9.84
N PRO A 76 12.26 8.82 -10.83
CA PRO A 76 13.68 8.99 -10.55
C PRO A 76 13.99 10.19 -9.64
N CYS A 77 13.12 11.20 -9.58
CA CYS A 77 13.28 12.32 -8.64
C CYS A 77 12.98 11.87 -7.21
N LEU A 78 11.95 11.04 -7.01
CA LEU A 78 11.66 10.44 -5.70
C LEU A 78 12.84 9.56 -5.25
N GLU A 79 13.29 8.66 -6.12
CA GLU A 79 14.43 7.75 -5.86
C GLU A 79 15.69 8.51 -5.48
N PHE A 80 16.02 9.56 -6.25
CA PHE A 80 17.15 10.45 -5.95
C PHE A 80 16.98 11.15 -4.60
N ALA A 81 15.80 11.72 -4.33
CA ALA A 81 15.54 12.44 -3.08
C ALA A 81 15.60 11.52 -1.86
N THR A 82 15.03 10.31 -1.96
CA THR A 82 15.09 9.29 -0.90
C THR A 82 16.54 9.03 -0.49
N LYS A 83 17.41 8.76 -1.46
CA LYS A 83 18.84 8.50 -1.22
C LYS A 83 19.59 9.69 -0.63
N ASN A 84 19.40 10.87 -1.20
CA ASN A 84 20.31 12.00 -0.96
C ASN A 84 19.87 12.90 0.21
N PHE A 85 18.61 12.82 0.64
CA PHE A 85 18.06 13.68 1.71
C PHE A 85 17.79 12.94 3.03
N GLY A 86 18.37 11.74 3.20
CA GLY A 86 18.36 11.02 4.48
C GLY A 86 16.99 10.44 4.84
N TYR A 87 16.26 9.95 3.83
CA TYR A 87 15.05 9.18 4.05
C TYR A 87 15.39 7.69 4.18
N ASP A 88 14.67 6.99 5.05
CA ASP A 88 14.85 5.56 5.29
C ASP A 88 14.15 4.70 4.22
N GLY A 89 13.25 5.31 3.45
CA GLY A 89 12.60 4.71 2.31
C GLY A 89 11.72 5.68 1.54
N GLY A 90 11.14 5.19 0.45
CA GLY A 90 10.23 5.96 -0.39
C GLY A 90 9.03 5.14 -0.87
N ILE A 91 7.92 5.81 -1.12
CA ILE A 91 6.74 5.26 -1.77
C ILE A 91 6.41 6.11 -2.99
N MET A 92 6.48 5.49 -4.18
CA MET A 92 6.03 6.11 -5.42
C MET A 92 4.65 5.59 -5.79
N ILE A 93 3.66 6.47 -5.83
CA ILE A 93 2.31 6.17 -6.29
C ILE A 93 2.26 6.33 -7.80
N THR A 94 2.24 5.22 -8.51
CA THR A 94 2.28 5.18 -9.97
C THR A 94 1.91 3.79 -10.49
N ALA A 95 1.30 3.73 -11.67
CA ALA A 95 1.28 2.51 -12.48
C ALA A 95 2.16 2.64 -13.75
N SER A 96 3.07 3.61 -13.79
CA SER A 96 4.06 3.83 -14.86
C SER A 96 3.37 3.90 -16.23
N HIS A 97 3.58 2.92 -17.11
CA HIS A 97 3.03 2.87 -18.46
C HIS A 97 1.62 2.26 -18.56
N ASN A 98 1.05 1.75 -17.46
CA ASN A 98 -0.28 1.17 -17.49
C ASN A 98 -1.35 2.23 -17.87
N PRO A 99 -2.51 1.83 -18.41
CA PRO A 99 -3.61 2.74 -18.73
C PRO A 99 -4.03 3.65 -17.56
N PRO A 100 -4.67 4.81 -17.81
CA PRO A 100 -4.95 5.82 -16.79
C PRO A 100 -5.79 5.35 -15.59
N GLU A 101 -6.66 4.37 -15.78
CA GLU A 101 -7.50 3.76 -14.73
C GLU A 101 -6.72 2.92 -13.73
N TYR A 102 -5.50 2.52 -14.07
CA TYR A 102 -4.60 1.83 -13.16
C TYR A 102 -3.92 2.81 -12.22
N ASN A 103 -3.64 2.37 -11.00
CA ASN A 103 -2.62 2.99 -10.17
C ASN A 103 -1.89 1.90 -9.38
N GLY A 104 -0.93 2.29 -8.56
CA GLY A 104 -0.13 1.36 -7.80
C GLY A 104 0.84 2.03 -6.85
N ILE A 105 1.56 1.19 -6.11
CA ILE A 105 2.59 1.59 -5.16
C ILE A 105 3.88 0.83 -5.50
N LYS A 106 4.95 1.59 -5.71
CA LYS A 106 6.34 1.09 -5.70
C LYS A 106 7.02 1.51 -4.41
N ILE A 107 7.91 0.67 -3.91
CA ILE A 107 8.62 0.87 -2.65
C ILE A 107 10.11 1.01 -2.98
N VAL A 108 10.71 2.06 -2.43
CA VAL A 108 12.11 2.44 -2.62
C VAL A 108 12.83 2.29 -1.28
N SER A 109 14.02 1.70 -1.30
CA SER A 109 14.91 1.57 -0.16
C SER A 109 15.70 2.86 0.09
N CYS A 110 16.40 2.95 1.21
CA CYS A 110 17.20 4.12 1.60
C CYS A 110 18.34 4.46 0.61
N ASP A 111 18.75 3.51 -0.24
CA ASP A 111 19.76 3.72 -1.28
C ASP A 111 19.20 4.30 -2.59
N GLY A 112 17.89 4.58 -2.63
CA GLY A 112 17.18 5.13 -3.79
C GLY A 112 16.83 4.07 -4.84
N VAL A 113 16.99 2.78 -4.56
CA VAL A 113 16.63 1.70 -5.48
C VAL A 113 15.35 1.03 -4.99
N GLU A 114 14.57 0.42 -5.89
CA GLU A 114 13.44 -0.43 -5.49
C GLU A 114 13.90 -1.52 -4.51
N ILE A 115 13.05 -1.84 -3.52
CA ILE A 115 13.36 -2.89 -2.53
C ILE A 115 13.70 -4.23 -3.18
N SER A 116 14.45 -5.05 -2.45
CA SER A 116 14.86 -6.37 -2.96
C SER A 116 13.65 -7.26 -3.27
N ARG A 117 13.83 -8.21 -4.19
CA ARG A 117 12.80 -9.22 -4.50
C ARG A 117 12.40 -10.04 -3.29
N ASP A 118 13.32 -10.27 -2.37
CA ASP A 118 13.01 -11.05 -1.17
C ASP A 118 12.20 -10.23 -0.18
N ASP A 119 12.44 -8.92 -0.09
CA ASP A 119 11.59 -8.03 0.74
C ASP A 119 10.20 -7.85 0.13
N GLU A 120 10.11 -7.73 -1.19
CA GLU A 120 8.83 -7.71 -1.90
C GLU A 120 8.03 -9.01 -1.65
N LYS A 121 8.69 -10.18 -1.65
CA LYS A 121 8.06 -11.46 -1.30
C LYS A 121 7.58 -11.47 0.16
N LYS A 122 8.39 -11.00 1.12
CA LYS A 122 7.99 -10.92 2.54
C LYS A 122 6.75 -10.05 2.72
N LEU A 123 6.75 -8.86 2.11
CA LEU A 123 5.61 -7.94 2.09
C LEU A 123 4.36 -8.60 1.51
N ARG A 124 4.51 -9.29 0.38
CA ARG A 124 3.43 -10.05 -0.26
C ARG A 124 2.86 -11.14 0.64
N ILE A 125 3.70 -11.87 1.38
CA ILE A 125 3.24 -12.88 2.34
C ILE A 125 2.46 -12.20 3.48
N PHE A 126 2.99 -11.12 4.03
CA PHE A 126 2.37 -10.42 5.16
C PHE A 126 0.98 -9.88 4.81
N ILE A 127 0.83 -9.22 3.66
CA ILE A 127 -0.48 -8.71 3.22
C ILE A 127 -1.46 -9.84 2.91
N LEU A 128 -1.02 -10.96 2.34
CA LEU A 128 -1.89 -12.12 2.12
C LEU A 128 -2.38 -12.73 3.43
N ILE A 129 -1.52 -12.83 4.45
CA ILE A 129 -1.92 -13.28 5.79
C ILE A 129 -2.95 -12.33 6.39
N LYS A 130 -2.73 -11.01 6.28
CA LYS A 130 -3.65 -9.99 6.81
C LYS A 130 -5.01 -10.05 6.13
N ILE A 131 -5.05 -10.11 4.80
CA ILE A 131 -6.29 -10.26 4.03
C ILE A 131 -7.00 -11.57 4.42
N GLY A 132 -6.26 -12.66 4.57
CA GLY A 132 -6.82 -13.95 5.01
C GLY A 132 -7.48 -13.88 6.39
N ARG A 133 -6.84 -13.18 7.34
CA ARG A 133 -7.41 -12.94 8.68
C ARG A 133 -8.67 -12.08 8.62
N ASN A 134 -8.64 -10.95 7.91
CA ASN A 134 -9.83 -10.09 7.75
C ASN A 134 -11.01 -10.88 7.15
N HIS A 135 -10.75 -11.74 6.16
CA HIS A 135 -11.78 -12.60 5.58
C HIS A 135 -12.33 -13.61 6.60
N GLN A 136 -11.50 -14.24 7.41
CA GLN A 136 -11.95 -15.15 8.47
C GLN A 136 -12.81 -14.42 9.51
N ASP A 137 -12.41 -13.22 9.92
CA ASP A 137 -13.16 -12.39 10.87
C ASP A 137 -14.55 -12.02 10.33
N LEU A 138 -14.63 -11.64 9.06
CA LEU A 138 -15.89 -11.36 8.35
C LEU A 138 -16.82 -12.58 8.30
N VAL A 139 -16.28 -13.77 8.02
CA VAL A 139 -17.05 -15.03 8.02
C VAL A 139 -17.59 -15.32 9.42
N LEU A 140 -16.74 -15.23 10.44
CA LEU A 140 -17.14 -15.45 11.84
C LEU A 140 -18.19 -14.43 12.31
N GLN A 141 -18.12 -13.18 11.84
CA GLN A 141 -19.11 -12.17 12.14
C GLN A 141 -20.47 -12.48 11.48
N LYS A 142 -20.47 -12.90 10.20
CA LYS A 142 -21.70 -13.33 9.52
C LYS A 142 -22.38 -14.52 10.20
N MET A 143 -21.60 -15.54 10.56
CA MET A 143 -22.13 -16.71 11.28
C MET A 143 -22.77 -16.32 12.62
N ARG A 144 -22.17 -15.38 13.36
CA ARG A 144 -22.75 -14.86 14.61
C ARG A 144 -24.07 -14.12 14.37
N ILE A 145 -24.14 -13.30 13.32
CA ILE A 145 -25.38 -12.57 12.98
C ILE A 145 -26.49 -13.54 12.59
N GLU A 146 -26.19 -14.57 11.79
CA GLU A 146 -27.17 -15.60 11.41
C GLU A 146 -27.71 -16.38 12.62
N GLN A 147 -26.82 -16.76 13.56
CA GLN A 147 -27.22 -17.40 14.81
C GLN A 147 -28.12 -16.49 15.67
N LEU A 148 -27.78 -15.20 15.80
CA LEU A 148 -28.61 -14.24 16.54
C LEU A 148 -30.00 -14.08 15.89
N ASN A 149 -30.06 -13.97 14.56
CA ASN A 149 -31.33 -13.84 13.85
C ASN A 149 -32.21 -15.08 14.02
N HIS A 150 -31.62 -16.28 14.05
CA HIS A 150 -32.37 -17.51 14.31
C HIS A 150 -32.95 -17.57 15.73
N ILE A 151 -32.24 -17.01 16.72
CA ILE A 151 -32.75 -16.90 18.10
C ILE A 151 -33.88 -15.88 18.19
N LEU A 152 -33.77 -14.74 17.49
CA LEU A 152 -34.78 -13.67 17.53
C LEU A 152 -36.07 -13.99 16.77
N MET A 153 -36.08 -15.01 15.90
CA MET A 153 -37.26 -15.45 15.15
C MET A 153 -37.99 -16.64 15.80
N GLN A 154 -37.61 -17.05 17.01
CA GLN A 154 -38.32 -18.01 17.86
C GLN A 154 -39.01 -17.29 19.02
#